data_AF-A0A2A4MA62-F1
#
_entry.id   AF-A0A2A4MA62-F1
#
_cell.length_a   1.000
_cell.length_b   1.000
_cell.length_c   1.000
_cell.angle_alpha   90.00
_cell.angle_beta   90.00
_cell.angle_gamma   90.00
#
_symmetry.space_group_name_H-M   'P 1'
#
loop_
_entity.id
_entity.type
_entity.pdbx_description
1 polymer ?
#
loop_
_entity_poly.entity_id
_entity_poly.type
_entity_poly.pdbx_seq_one_letter_code
_entity_poly.pdbx_strand_id
1 'polypeptide(L)'
;MVEFVERFKRNGCHYFTRGSYVAGDSEALGDGIVELKIHYGPGYRVYYARKGKTVYLLLCGGNKSSQKKDIKLAKKYWKIYKTGGKDNG
;
A
#
# COMPACT_ATOMS: atom_id res chain seq x y z
N MET A 1 -8.57 -7.73 9.15
CA MET A 1 -7.45 -7.68 8.17
C MET A 1 -7.77 -8.41 6.86
N VAL A 2 -8.14 -9.70 6.89
CA VAL A 2 -8.41 -10.49 5.66
C VAL A 2 -9.53 -9.89 4.82
N GLU A 3 -10.66 -9.56 5.44
CA GLU A 3 -11.79 -8.92 4.74
C GLU A 3 -11.42 -7.56 4.12
N PHE A 4 -10.54 -6.81 4.79
CA PHE A 4 -10.04 -5.54 4.27
C PHE A 4 -9.22 -5.74 2.99
N VAL A 5 -8.33 -6.73 2.98
CA VAL A 5 -7.52 -7.07 1.80
C VAL A 5 -8.42 -7.48 0.63
N GLU A 6 -9.45 -8.30 0.89
CA GLU A 6 -10.40 -8.71 -0.14
C GLU A 6 -11.27 -7.55 -0.64
N ARG A 7 -11.72 -6.66 0.24
CA ARG A 7 -12.43 -5.42 -0.14
C ARG A 7 -11.56 -4.49 -0.96
N PHE A 8 -10.28 -4.34 -0.60
CA PHE A 8 -9.30 -3.55 -1.34
C PHE A 8 -9.03 -4.13 -2.73
N LYS A 9 -8.89 -5.46 -2.83
CA LYS A 9 -8.75 -6.17 -4.13
C LYS A 9 -9.99 -6.02 -5.00
N ARG A 10 -11.20 -6.12 -4.44
CA ARG A 10 -12.46 -6.05 -5.20
C ARG A 10 -12.82 -4.65 -5.67
N ASN A 11 -12.68 -3.65 -4.80
CA ASN A 11 -13.26 -2.32 -5.04
C ASN A 11 -12.21 -1.22 -5.27
N GLY A 12 -10.92 -1.55 -5.10
CA GLY A 12 -9.82 -0.60 -5.23
C GLY A 12 -9.88 0.54 -4.20
N CYS A 13 -9.00 1.53 -4.37
CA CYS A 13 -8.93 2.71 -3.49
C CYS A 13 -10.16 3.64 -3.62
N HIS A 14 -11.02 3.43 -4.63
CA HIS A 14 -12.13 4.34 -4.97
C HIS A 14 -13.25 4.38 -3.92
N TYR A 15 -13.42 3.32 -3.12
CA TYR A 15 -14.43 3.30 -2.05
C TYR A 15 -13.95 3.95 -0.75
N PHE A 16 -12.65 4.11 -0.56
CA PHE A 16 -12.07 4.65 0.67
C PHE A 16 -12.13 6.17 0.75
N THR A 17 -12.50 6.87 -0.32
CA THR A 17 -12.77 8.32 -0.30
C THR A 17 -14.22 8.66 0.05
N ARG A 18 -15.12 7.66 0.14
CA ARG A 18 -16.58 7.89 0.29
C ARG A 18 -17.20 7.38 1.60
N GLY A 19 -16.43 6.75 2.48
CA GLY A 19 -16.92 6.34 3.79
C GLY A 19 -15.86 6.58 4.87
N SER A 20 -16.07 7.60 5.69
CA SER A 20 -15.38 7.92 6.98
C SER A 20 -13.87 7.69 7.12
N TYR A 21 -13.11 7.50 6.03
CA TYR A 21 -11.66 7.69 5.96
C TYR A 21 -11.46 9.05 5.33
N VAL A 22 -10.85 9.94 6.11
CA VAL A 22 -10.82 11.36 5.81
C VAL A 22 -9.85 11.57 4.64
N ALA A 23 -10.12 12.55 3.77
CA ALA A 23 -9.11 13.05 2.85
C ALA A 23 -7.84 13.39 3.66
N GLY A 24 -6.78 12.57 3.54
CA GLY A 24 -5.57 12.67 4.37
C GLY A 24 -5.01 11.33 4.86
N ASP A 25 -5.77 10.23 4.76
CA ASP A 25 -5.30 8.90 5.19
C ASP A 25 -4.37 8.21 4.17
N SER A 26 -4.19 8.79 2.99
CA SER A 26 -3.25 8.30 1.97
C SER A 26 -2.12 9.30 1.72
N GLU A 27 -0.90 8.82 1.75
CA GLU A 27 0.31 9.62 1.57
C GLU A 27 1.17 9.04 0.44
N ALA A 28 1.50 9.88 -0.56
CA ALA A 28 2.42 9.50 -1.62
C ALA A 28 3.85 9.51 -1.08
N LEU A 29 4.52 8.37 -1.12
CA LEU A 29 5.88 8.21 -0.59
C LEU A 29 6.98 8.33 -1.67
N GLY A 30 6.57 8.71 -2.88
CA GLY A 30 7.41 8.70 -4.08
C GLY A 30 7.56 7.30 -4.69
N ASP A 31 8.23 7.25 -5.86
CA ASP A 31 8.51 6.02 -6.63
C ASP A 31 7.29 5.23 -7.11
N GLY A 32 6.09 5.79 -6.98
CA GLY A 32 4.81 5.13 -7.27
C GLY A 32 4.25 4.32 -6.10
N ILE A 33 4.77 4.51 -4.89
CA ILE A 33 4.26 3.91 -3.65
C ILE A 33 3.34 4.89 -2.93
N VAL A 34 2.23 4.36 -2.41
CA VAL A 34 1.30 5.06 -1.53
C VAL A 34 1.18 4.30 -0.22
N GLU A 35 1.26 5.02 0.90
CA GLU A 35 0.88 4.53 2.22
C GLU A 35 -0.58 4.88 2.49
N LEU A 36 -1.38 3.90 2.89
CA LEU A 36 -2.73 4.08 3.40
C LEU A 36 -2.73 3.77 4.90
N LYS A 37 -3.15 4.75 5.70
CA LYS A 37 -3.33 4.67 7.15
C LYS A 37 -4.76 4.23 7.42
N ILE A 38 -4.92 3.15 8.16
CA ILE A 38 -6.23 2.58 8.50
C ILE A 38 -6.40 2.66 10.00
N HIS A 39 -7.31 3.51 10.43
CA HIS A 39 -7.68 3.69 11.85
C HIS A 39 -8.67 2.60 12.29
N TYR A 40 -8.28 1.33 12.17
CA TYR A 40 -9.06 0.19 12.64
C TYR A 40 -8.21 -0.68 13.58
N GLY A 41 -8.75 -0.96 14.76
CA GLY A 41 -8.05 -1.73 15.80
C GLY A 41 -6.71 -1.07 16.18
N PRO A 42 -5.56 -1.78 16.12
CA PRO A 42 -4.24 -1.25 16.53
C PRO A 42 -3.68 -0.16 15.60
N GLY A 43 -4.37 0.19 14.51
CA GLY A 43 -3.87 1.08 13.47
C GLY A 43 -2.96 0.34 12.51
N TYR A 44 -3.40 0.20 11.25
CA TYR A 44 -2.64 -0.50 10.22
C TYR A 44 -2.10 0.46 9.16
N ARG A 45 -0.91 0.17 8.65
CA ARG A 45 -0.38 0.77 7.42
C ARG A 45 -0.40 -0.24 6.30
N VAL A 46 -0.90 0.21 5.16
CA VAL A 46 -0.92 -0.57 3.92
C VAL A 46 -0.10 0.16 2.88
N TYR A 47 0.82 -0.55 2.24
CA TYR A 47 1.66 0.00 1.18
C TYR A 47 1.29 -0.65 -0.13
N TYR A 48 0.95 0.18 -1.11
CA TYR A 48 0.52 -0.30 -2.41
C TYR A 48 1.08 0.55 -3.55
N ALA A 49 1.06 -0.02 -4.74
CA ALA A 49 1.38 0.66 -5.99
C ALA A 49 0.25 0.43 -7.01
N ARG A 50 0.17 1.30 -8.02
CA ARG A 50 -0.86 1.20 -9.07
C ARG A 50 -0.21 1.21 -10.45
N LYS A 51 -0.64 0.30 -11.32
CA LYS A 51 -0.32 0.29 -12.76
C LYS A 51 -1.60 0.20 -13.57
N GLY A 52 -1.96 1.29 -14.23
CA GLY A 52 -3.25 1.41 -14.93
C GLY A 52 -4.43 1.21 -13.97
N LYS A 53 -5.23 0.18 -14.21
CA LYS A 53 -6.39 -0.18 -13.37
C LYS A 53 -6.05 -1.20 -12.26
N THR A 54 -4.85 -1.78 -12.28
CA THR A 54 -4.43 -2.81 -11.33
C THR A 54 -3.75 -2.19 -10.11
N VAL A 55 -4.12 -2.67 -8.93
CA VAL A 55 -3.52 -2.28 -7.65
C VAL A 55 -2.70 -3.44 -7.11
N TYR A 56 -1.44 -3.16 -6.78
CA TYR A 56 -0.48 -4.10 -6.22
C TYR A 56 -0.35 -3.84 -4.73
N LEU A 57 -0.86 -4.75 -3.92
CA LEU A 57 -0.67 -4.73 -2.47
C LEU A 57 0.72 -5.29 -2.17
N LEU A 58 1.62 -4.46 -1.65
CA LEU A 58 3.01 -4.84 -1.42
C LEU A 58 3.23 -5.31 0.03
N LEU A 59 2.61 -4.61 0.98
CA LEU A 59 2.69 -4.93 2.41
C LEU A 59 1.41 -4.51 3.13
N CYS A 60 0.95 -5.32 4.08
CA CYS A 60 -0.23 -5.08 4.89
C CYS A 60 0.10 -5.35 6.36
N GLY A 61 0.11 -4.32 7.21
CA GLY A 61 0.14 -4.53 8.66
C GLY A 61 1.39 -4.12 9.43
N GLY A 62 2.10 -3.10 8.95
CA GLY A 62 3.15 -2.46 9.75
C GLY A 62 2.58 -1.58 10.87
N ASN A 63 3.26 -1.52 12.00
CA ASN A 63 3.02 -0.52 13.05
C ASN A 63 3.95 0.70 12.83
N LYS A 64 3.99 1.66 13.76
CA LYS A 64 4.81 2.88 13.57
C LYS A 64 6.31 2.59 13.62
N SER A 65 6.74 1.58 14.38
CA SER A 65 8.16 1.24 14.51
C SER A 65 8.71 0.49 13.29
N SER A 66 7.86 -0.21 12.52
CA SER A 66 8.26 -0.88 11.28
C SER A 66 8.19 0.03 10.03
N GLN A 67 7.55 1.19 10.12
CA GLN A 67 7.22 2.06 8.97
C GLN A 67 8.38 2.27 8.00
N LYS A 68 9.55 2.72 8.49
CA LYS A 68 10.72 2.99 7.61
C LYS A 68 11.20 1.74 6.86
N LYS A 69 11.16 0.58 7.52
CA LYS A 69 11.57 -0.71 6.92
C LYS A 69 10.55 -1.14 5.86
N ASP A 70 9.26 -1.02 6.18
CA ASP A 70 8.18 -1.39 5.28
C ASP A 70 8.17 -0.53 4.01
N ILE A 71 8.39 0.79 4.14
CA ILE A 71 8.50 1.71 2.99
C ILE A 71 9.66 1.29 2.08
N LYS A 72 10.83 1.02 2.65
CA LYS A 72 12.01 0.60 1.88
C LYS A 72 11.73 -0.71 1.13
N LEU A 73 11.07 -1.65 1.79
CA LEU A 73 10.75 -2.95 1.21
C LEU A 73 9.68 -2.85 0.11
N ALA A 74 8.62 -2.06 0.32
CA ALA A 74 7.62 -1.77 -0.69
C ALA A 74 8.25 -1.14 -1.95
N LYS A 75 9.11 -0.12 -1.78
CA LYS A 75 9.84 0.48 -2.89
C LYS A 75 10.73 -0.52 -3.62
N LYS A 76 11.43 -1.41 -2.89
CA LYS A 76 12.26 -2.47 -3.47
C LYS A 76 11.41 -3.42 -4.34
N TYR A 77 10.34 -3.98 -3.80
CA TYR A 77 9.48 -4.90 -4.55
C TYR A 77 8.84 -4.23 -5.77
N TRP A 78 8.44 -2.97 -5.63
CA TRP A 78 7.89 -2.23 -6.76
C TRP A 78 8.93 -1.97 -7.85
N LYS A 79 10.17 -1.64 -7.48
CA LYS A 79 11.27 -1.50 -8.44
C LYS A 79 11.52 -2.81 -9.19
N ILE A 80 11.61 -3.93 -8.47
CA ILE A 80 11.81 -5.27 -9.06
C ILE A 80 10.68 -5.61 -10.04
N TYR A 81 9.43 -5.34 -9.67
CA TYR A 81 8.29 -5.52 -10.56
C TYR A 81 8.40 -4.66 -11.83
N LYS A 82 8.80 -3.38 -11.70
CA LYS A 82 8.98 -2.48 -12.85
C LYS A 82 10.14 -2.90 -13.77
N THR A 83 11.21 -3.49 -13.23
CA THR A 83 12.38 -3.93 -14.01
C THR A 83 12.25 -5.37 -14.55
N GLY A 84 11.13 -6.04 -14.29
CA GLY A 84 10.88 -7.41 -14.79
C GLY A 84 11.72 -8.48 -14.10
N GLY A 85 12.15 -8.25 -12.85
CA GLY A 85 12.92 -9.25 -12.09
C GLY A 85 14.39 -9.40 -12.52
N LYS A 86 14.94 -8.49 -13.32
CA LYS A 86 16.38 -8.46 -13.61
C LYS A 86 17.15 -8.00 -12.37
N ASP A 87 17.47 -8.94 -11.49
CA ASP A 87 18.59 -8.81 -10.57
C ASP A 87 19.86 -8.88 -11.43
N ASN A 88 20.44 -7.71 -11.74
CA ASN A 88 21.83 -7.65 -12.19
C ASN A 88 22.70 -7.95 -10.96
N GLY A 89 22.83 -9.25 -10.65
CA GLY A 89 23.90 -9.79 -9.81
C GLY A 89 25.18 -9.88 -10.60
#